data_AF-A0A7W1XRE8-F1
#
_entry.id   AF-A0A7W1XRE8-F1
#
_cell.length_a   1.000
_cell.length_b   1.000
_cell.length_c   1.000
_cell.angle_alpha   90.00
_cell.angle_beta   90.00
_cell.angle_gamma   90.00
#
_symmetry.space_group_name_H-M   'P 1'
#
loop_
_entity.id
_entity.type
_entity.pdbx_description
1 polymer ?
#
loop_
_entity_poly.entity_id
_entity_poly.type
_entity_poly.pdbx_seq_one_letter_code
_entity_poly.pdbx_strand_id
1 'polypeptide(L)'
;MRCLAISEWEHLFYHIGFSKVTLHRIWSAAIELTGWLDWTNTPRTNREQIYPLLKLLPPSWFKNQAIYLQKAFWICEKQGLDT
;
A
#
# COMPACT_ATOMS: atom_id res chain seq x y z
N MET A 1 4.42 -8.95 7.04
CA MET A 1 3.84 -7.66 6.59
C MET A 1 2.34 -7.86 6.47
N ARG A 2 1.51 -7.05 7.15
CA ARG A 2 0.05 -7.18 7.14
C ARG A 2 -0.55 -6.04 6.31
N CYS A 3 -1.42 -6.36 5.35
CA CYS A 3 -2.23 -5.35 4.67
C CYS A 3 -3.34 -4.90 5.63
N LEU A 4 -3.47 -3.58 5.84
CA LEU A 4 -4.52 -3.02 6.67
C LEU A 4 -5.81 -2.91 5.88
N ALA A 5 -6.94 -3.22 6.52
CA ALA A 5 -8.25 -2.92 5.95
C ALA A 5 -8.50 -1.40 5.94
N ILE A 6 -9.45 -0.96 5.12
CA ILE A 6 -9.83 0.47 5.01
C ILE A 6 -10.20 1.07 6.37
N SER A 7 -10.99 0.34 7.16
CA SER A 7 -11.39 0.76 8.51
C SER A 7 -10.21 0.92 9.46
N GLU A 8 -9.16 0.13 9.29
CA GLU A 8 -7.95 0.21 10.13
C GLU A 8 -7.11 1.43 9.75
N TRP A 9 -7.01 1.75 8.45
CA TRP A 9 -6.42 3.00 8.00
C TRP A 9 -7.18 4.22 8.54
N GLU A 10 -8.50 4.20 8.43
CA GLU A 10 -9.38 5.25 8.96
C GLU A 10 -9.18 5.43 10.47
N HIS A 11 -9.14 4.34 11.23
CA HIS A 11 -8.86 4.39 12.67
C HIS A 11 -7.49 5.02 12.97
N LEU A 12 -6.45 4.69 12.20
CA LEU A 12 -5.12 5.29 12.36
C LEU A 12 -5.15 6.80 12.08
N PHE A 13 -5.89 7.25 11.05
CA PHE A 13 -6.04 8.68 10.76
C PHE A 13 -6.73 9.43 11.91
N TYR A 14 -7.79 8.86 12.48
CA TYR A 14 -8.43 9.43 13.66
C TYR A 14 -7.49 9.43 14.87
N HIS A 15 -6.73 8.36 15.08
CA HIS A 15 -5.79 8.24 16.20
C HIS A 15 -4.70 9.31 16.18
N ILE A 16 -4.22 9.72 15.00
CA ILE A 16 -3.23 10.81 14.86
C ILE A 16 -3.84 12.21 14.91
N GLY A 17 -5.15 12.32 15.18
CA GLY A 17 -5.84 13.57 15.49
C GLY A 17 -6.47 14.26 14.29
N PHE A 18 -6.76 13.56 13.19
CA PHE A 18 -7.67 14.09 12.19
C PHE A 18 -9.10 14.04 12.71
N SER A 19 -9.86 15.11 12.55
CA SER A 19 -11.25 15.20 13.02
C SER A 19 -12.24 14.72 11.95
N LYS A 20 -11.84 14.74 10.68
CA LYS A 20 -12.64 14.23 9.56
C LYS A 20 -11.71 13.55 8.57
N VAL A 21 -12.08 12.33 8.19
CA VAL A 21 -11.34 11.50 7.25
C VAL A 21 -12.35 11.05 6.20
N THR A 22 -12.03 11.23 4.93
CA THR A 22 -12.91 10.85 3.82
C THR A 22 -12.12 10.10 2.78
N LEU A 23 -12.50 8.85 2.53
CA LEU A 23 -11.97 8.08 1.42
C LEU A 23 -12.60 8.57 0.12
N HIS A 24 -11.81 9.20 -0.74
CA HIS A 24 -12.31 9.78 -1.98
C HIS A 24 -12.23 8.80 -3.15
N ARG A 25 -11.15 8.00 -3.23
CA ARG A 25 -10.94 7.06 -4.34
C ARG A 25 -10.08 5.88 -3.94
N ILE A 26 -10.40 4.71 -4.48
CA ILE A 26 -9.54 3.53 -4.50
C ILE A 26 -9.23 3.19 -5.96
N TRP A 27 -8.00 2.81 -6.26
CA TRP A 27 -7.63 2.27 -7.57
C TRP A 27 -6.49 1.28 -7.43
N SER A 28 -6.33 0.43 -8.44
CA SER A 28 -5.15 -0.43 -8.55
C SER A 28 -4.14 0.21 -9.49
N ALA A 29 -2.87 0.15 -9.12
CA ALA A 29 -1.76 0.56 -9.97
C ALA A 29 -0.78 -0.60 -10.12
N ALA A 30 -0.35 -0.85 -11.36
CA ALA A 30 0.74 -1.75 -11.63
C ALA A 30 2.07 -1.04 -11.30
N ILE A 31 2.98 -1.76 -10.66
CA ILE A 31 4.37 -1.38 -10.50
C ILE A 31 5.22 -2.54 -10.99
N GLU A 32 6.28 -2.24 -11.75
CA GLU A 32 7.24 -3.29 -12.12
C GLU A 32 7.89 -3.87 -10.87
N LEU A 33 8.05 -5.20 -10.84
CA LEU A 33 8.60 -5.91 -9.69
C LEU A 33 9.97 -5.36 -9.28
N THR A 34 10.84 -5.08 -10.26
CA THR A 34 12.17 -4.47 -10.02
C THR A 34 12.04 -3.13 -9.32
N GLY A 35 11.21 -2.22 -9.84
CA GLY A 35 10.95 -0.92 -9.23
C GLY A 35 10.34 -1.01 -7.82
N TRP A 36 9.47 -2.01 -7.58
CA TRP A 36 8.93 -2.27 -6.24
C TRP A 36 10.02 -2.74 -5.26
N LEU A 37 10.86 -3.70 -5.67
CA LEU A 37 11.98 -4.21 -4.86
C LEU A 37 13.02 -3.14 -4.55
N ASP A 38 13.23 -2.19 -5.47
CA ASP A 38 14.08 -1.02 -5.25
C ASP A 38 13.44 -0.07 -4.23
N TRP A 39 12.14 0.24 -4.38
CA TRP A 39 11.42 1.12 -3.45
C TRP A 39 11.40 0.58 -2.02
N THR A 40 11.29 -0.73 -1.85
CA THR A 40 11.32 -1.40 -0.54
C THR A 40 12.73 -1.68 -0.02
N ASN A 41 13.78 -1.19 -0.69
CA ASN A 41 15.19 -1.43 -0.34
C ASN A 41 15.51 -2.91 -0.12
N THR A 42 14.94 -3.80 -0.94
CA THR A 42 15.06 -5.25 -0.72
C THR A 42 16.49 -5.72 -0.99
N PRO A 43 17.17 -6.39 -0.03
CA PRO A 43 18.53 -6.89 -0.21
C PRO A 43 18.65 -7.90 -1.36
N ARG A 44 19.82 -7.94 -2.02
CA ARG A 44 20.08 -8.83 -3.16
C ARG A 44 19.80 -10.30 -2.85
N THR A 45 20.23 -10.78 -1.67
CA THR A 45 19.99 -12.15 -1.19
C THR A 45 18.50 -12.52 -1.15
N ASN A 46 17.64 -11.54 -0.87
CA ASN A 46 16.20 -11.76 -0.77
C ASN A 46 15.52 -11.62 -2.15
N ARG A 47 16.05 -10.78 -3.05
CA ARG A 47 15.52 -10.63 -4.42
C ARG A 47 15.54 -11.97 -5.17
N GLU A 48 16.61 -12.74 -5.05
CA GLU A 48 16.76 -14.05 -5.69
C GLU A 48 15.70 -15.06 -5.20
N GLN A 49 15.27 -14.95 -3.95
CA GLN A 49 14.27 -15.82 -3.33
C GLN A 49 12.82 -15.41 -3.66
N ILE A 50 12.58 -14.16 -4.04
CA ILE A 50 11.23 -13.63 -4.31
C ILE A 50 10.65 -14.17 -5.62
N TYR A 51 11.45 -14.32 -6.67
CA TYR A 51 10.96 -14.77 -7.98
C TYR A 51 10.28 -16.15 -7.94
N PRO A 52 10.85 -17.18 -7.27
CA PRO A 52 10.16 -18.47 -7.08
C PRO A 52 8.84 -18.34 -6.32
N LEU A 53 8.78 -17.49 -5.29
CA LEU A 53 7.59 -17.32 -4.45
C LEU A 53 6.44 -16.62 -5.20
N LEU A 54 6.76 -15.68 -6.09
CA LEU A 54 5.75 -14.99 -6.90
C LEU A 54 5.02 -15.92 -7.87
N LYS A 55 5.66 -17.01 -8.31
CA LYS A 55 5.01 -18.03 -9.16
C LYS A 55 3.91 -18.82 -8.42
N LEU A 56 3.90 -18.77 -7.09
CA LEU A 56 2.92 -19.45 -6.24
C LEU A 56 1.72 -18.56 -5.90
N LEU A 57 1.75 -17.28 -6.26
CA LEU A 57 0.70 -16.32 -5.93
C LEU A 57 -0.42 -16.30 -7.00
N PRO A 58 -1.65 -15.92 -6.62
CA PRO A 58 -2.73 -15.72 -7.56
C PRO A 58 -2.38 -14.68 -8.64
N PRO A 59 -2.81 -14.87 -9.90
CA PRO A 59 -2.54 -13.93 -11.00
C PRO A 59 -3.09 -12.52 -10.80
N SER A 60 -4.01 -12.33 -9.84
CA SER A 60 -4.61 -11.04 -9.52
C SER A 60 -3.67 -10.07 -8.82
N TRP A 61 -2.62 -10.57 -8.17
CA TRP A 61 -1.62 -9.75 -7.46
C TRP A 61 -0.34 -9.58 -8.25
N PHE A 62 -0.01 -10.56 -9.10
CA PHE A 62 1.21 -10.59 -9.88
C PHE A 62 0.95 -11.16 -11.28
N LYS A 63 1.23 -10.37 -12.32
CA LYS A 63 1.14 -10.81 -13.72
C LYS A 63 2.18 -10.05 -14.55
N ASN A 64 2.82 -10.73 -15.50
CA ASN A 64 3.80 -10.12 -16.41
C ASN A 64 4.88 -9.29 -15.69
N GLN A 65 5.41 -9.79 -14.57
CA GLN A 65 6.40 -9.08 -13.74
C GLN A 65 5.92 -7.76 -13.13
N ALA A 66 4.62 -7.49 -13.15
CA ALA A 66 4.01 -6.37 -12.46
C ALA A 66 3.30 -6.83 -11.18
N ILE A 67 3.56 -6.11 -10.09
CA ILE A 67 2.78 -6.20 -8.85
C ILE A 67 1.64 -5.20 -8.96
N TYR A 68 0.42 -5.64 -8.64
CA TYR A 68 -0.74 -4.78 -8.60
C TYR A 68 -0.99 -4.33 -7.15
N LEU A 69 -0.77 -3.05 -6.88
CA LEU A 69 -0.98 -2.45 -5.57
C LEU A 69 -2.32 -1.71 -5.53
N GLN A 70 -3.11 -1.97 -4.49
CA GLN A 70 -4.28 -1.16 -4.20
C GLN A 70 -3.83 0.15 -3.53
N LYS A 71 -4.26 1.27 -4.10
CA LYS A 71 -3.99 2.62 -3.61
C LYS A 71 -5.31 3.28 -3.19
N ALA A 72 -5.23 4.13 -2.18
CA ALA A 72 -6.36 4.89 -1.65
C ALA A 72 -5.97 6.37 -1.52
N PHE A 73 -6.86 7.25 -1.92
CA PHE A 73 -6.73 8.70 -1.74
C PHE A 73 -7.69 9.17 -0.68
N TRP A 74 -7.14 9.79 0.37
CA TRP A 74 -7.85 10.23 1.55
C TRP A 74 -7.77 11.74 1.66
N ILE A 75 -8.89 12.37 2.01
CA ILE A 75 -8.96 13.77 2.41
C ILE A 75 -9.11 13.78 3.93
N CYS A 76 -8.15 14.38 4.62
CA CYS A 76 -8.13 14.44 6.07
C CYS A 76 -8.12 15.89 6.53
N GLU A 77 -9.06 16.27 7.39
CA GLU A 77 -9.15 17.59 8.00
C GLU A 77 -8.79 17.48 9.48
N LYS A 78 -8.02 18.46 9.97
CA LYS A 78 -7.70 18.62 11.39
C LYS A 78 -8.38 19.89 11.86
N GLN A 79 -9.22 19.82 12.88
CA GLN A 79 -9.73 21.03 13.53
C GLN A 79 -8.52 21.85 14.00
N GLY A 80 -8.52 23.14 13.65
CA GLY A 80 -7.54 24.07 14.17
C GLY A 80 -7.56 23.97 15.69
N LEU A 81 -6.38 23.79 16.28
CA LEU A 81 -6.21 24.18 17.67
C LEU A 81 -6.45 25.68 17.67
N ASP A 82 -7.65 26.11 18.04
CA ASP A 82 -7.91 27.49 18.43
C ASP A 82 -6.93 27.77 19.59
N THR A 83 -5.79 28.38 19.27
CA THR A 83 -4.82 28.94 20.21
C THR A 83 -5.31 30.27 20.74
#